data_AF-A0A2C6AKW1-F1
#
_entry.id   AF-A0A2C6AKW1-F1
#
_cell.length_a   1.000
_cell.length_b   1.000
_cell.length_c   1.000
_cell.angle_alpha   90.00
_cell.angle_beta   90.00
_cell.angle_gamma   90.00
#
_symmetry.space_group_name_H-M   'P 1'
#
loop_
_entity.id
_entity.type
_entity.pdbx_description
1 polymer ?
#
loop_
_entity_poly.entity_id
_entity_poly.type
_entity_poly.pdbx_seq_one_letter_code
_entity_poly.pdbx_strand_id
1 'polypeptide(L)'
;MPTDLDGPAMVPPQGIVPNFERGRNRQALAYAVVFLGIAFSTLSTVLHLVNRAISKRLGMAEFFLITAWGQYLAFQVIVLRCAYFPGIGRNQWDFRLRDLPEFLHVRALLIDSEIFH
;
A
#
# COMPACT_ATOMS: atom_id res chain seq x y z
N MET A 1 -25.84 8.89 16.05
CA MET A 1 -24.56 8.30 15.60
C MET A 1 -24.15 7.27 16.64
N PRO A 2 -23.62 6.09 16.26
CA PRO A 2 -23.06 5.17 17.25
C PRO A 2 -21.87 5.88 17.92
N THR A 3 -21.99 6.17 19.21
CA THR A 3 -20.98 6.86 20.04
C THR A 3 -19.98 5.89 20.66
N ASP A 4 -20.07 4.61 20.30
CA ASP A 4 -19.21 3.56 20.82
C ASP A 4 -17.94 3.46 19.98
N LEU A 5 -16.83 3.96 20.56
CA LEU A 5 -15.50 3.95 19.94
C LEU A 5 -14.93 2.52 19.76
N ASP A 6 -15.42 1.56 20.55
CA ASP A 6 -15.08 0.14 20.42
C ASP A 6 -16.04 -0.61 19.48
N GLY A 7 -17.10 0.06 19.01
CA GLY A 7 -18.02 -0.45 18.00
C GLY A 7 -17.42 -0.46 16.59
N PRO A 8 -18.08 -1.16 15.64
CA PRO A 8 -17.61 -1.26 14.27
C PRO A 8 -17.65 0.12 13.57
N ALA A 9 -16.64 0.43 12.76
CA ALA A 9 -16.53 1.71 12.06
C ALA A 9 -17.64 1.93 11.02
N MET A 10 -18.33 0.85 10.61
CA MET A 10 -19.54 0.87 9.80
C MET A 10 -20.54 -0.16 10.33
N VAL A 11 -21.83 0.12 10.19
CA VAL A 11 -22.89 -0.84 10.55
C VAL A 11 -22.77 -2.08 9.67
N PRO A 12 -22.63 -3.30 10.25
CA PRO A 12 -22.55 -4.52 9.47
C PRO A 12 -23.90 -4.82 8.78
N PRO A 13 -23.89 -5.51 7.62
CA PRO A 13 -25.11 -6.05 7.01
C PRO A 13 -25.85 -7.01 7.94
N GLN A 14 -27.16 -7.16 7.75
CA GLN A 14 -27.99 -8.08 8.55
C GLN A 14 -27.40 -9.50 8.54
N GLY A 15 -27.18 -10.07 9.73
CA GLY A 15 -26.63 -11.43 9.91
C GLY A 15 -25.10 -11.52 9.93
N ILE A 16 -24.37 -10.42 9.78
CA ILE A 16 -22.90 -10.40 9.87
C ILE A 16 -22.45 -9.89 11.23
N VAL A 17 -21.71 -10.71 11.97
CA VAL A 17 -21.06 -10.30 13.22
C VAL A 17 -19.66 -9.74 12.90
N PRO A 18 -19.38 -8.47 13.23
CA PRO A 18 -18.05 -7.86 13.11
C PRO A 18 -16.96 -8.74 13.69
N ASN A 19 -15.90 -8.97 12.92
CA ASN A 19 -14.76 -9.77 13.37
C ASN A 19 -13.52 -8.90 13.52
N PHE A 20 -13.31 -8.41 14.74
CA PHE A 20 -12.18 -7.56 15.08
C PHE A 20 -10.84 -8.34 15.22
N GLU A 21 -10.87 -9.67 15.23
CA GLU A 21 -9.67 -10.51 15.48
C GLU A 21 -9.17 -11.31 14.26
N ARG A 22 -9.99 -11.58 13.23
CA ARG A 22 -9.55 -12.25 11.98
C ARG A 22 -8.69 -11.31 11.12
N GLY A 23 -7.61 -11.69 10.46
CA GLY A 23 -6.79 -12.90 10.53
C GLY A 23 -5.50 -12.62 9.76
N ARG A 24 -4.35 -12.83 10.42
CA ARG A 24 -2.97 -12.54 9.96
C ARG A 24 -2.61 -13.10 8.57
N ASN A 25 -3.38 -14.06 8.04
CA ASN A 25 -3.08 -14.75 6.78
C ASN A 25 -3.24 -13.89 5.52
N ARG A 26 -4.25 -13.00 5.44
CA ARG A 26 -4.45 -12.16 4.24
C ARG A 26 -3.39 -11.06 4.13
N GLN A 27 -2.94 -10.56 5.27
CA GLN A 27 -1.84 -9.59 5.35
C GLN A 27 -0.52 -10.21 4.88
N ALA A 28 -0.21 -11.44 5.32
CA ALA A 28 0.99 -12.16 4.89
C ALA A 28 1.05 -12.34 3.36
N LEU A 29 -0.07 -12.66 2.73
CA LEU A 29 -0.16 -12.77 1.28
C LEU A 29 0.05 -11.42 0.58
N ALA A 30 -0.55 -10.34 1.10
CA ALA A 30 -0.34 -9.00 0.57
C ALA A 30 1.13 -8.57 0.64
N TYR A 31 1.80 -8.82 1.77
CA TYR A 31 3.23 -8.56 1.91
C TYR A 31 4.06 -9.38 0.91
N ALA A 32 3.79 -10.67 0.78
CA ALA A 32 4.51 -11.54 -0.14
C ALA A 32 4.42 -11.05 -1.59
N VAL A 33 3.22 -10.65 -2.05
CA VAL A 33 3.01 -10.14 -3.40
C VAL A 33 3.77 -8.83 -3.62
N VAL A 34 3.74 -7.91 -2.66
CA VAL A 34 4.46 -6.63 -2.77
C VAL A 34 5.98 -6.87 -2.81
N PHE A 35 6.53 -7.70 -1.93
CA PHE A 35 7.97 -8.00 -1.91
C PHE A 35 8.43 -8.68 -3.20
N LEU A 36 7.66 -9.65 -3.72
CA LEU A 36 7.97 -10.29 -5.00
C LEU A 36 7.91 -9.29 -6.15
N GLY A 37 6.89 -8.43 -6.19
CA GLY A 37 6.76 -7.38 -7.20
C GLY A 37 7.93 -6.41 -7.18
N ILE A 38 8.36 -5.98 -5.99
CA ILE A 38 9.55 -5.13 -5.84
C ILE A 38 10.80 -5.86 -6.34
N ALA A 39 11.02 -7.11 -5.91
CA ALA A 39 12.19 -7.90 -6.30
C ALA A 39 12.29 -8.07 -7.83
N PHE A 40 11.19 -8.47 -8.49
CA PHE A 40 11.17 -8.62 -9.95
C PHE A 40 11.35 -7.29 -10.68
N SER A 41 10.72 -6.21 -10.22
CA SER A 41 10.88 -4.89 -10.84
C SER A 41 12.32 -4.37 -10.73
N THR A 42 12.95 -4.55 -9.56
CA THR A 42 14.33 -4.12 -9.30
C THR A 42 15.30 -4.93 -10.14
N LEU A 43 15.11 -6.26 -10.19
CA LEU A 43 15.94 -7.13 -11.01
C LEU A 43 15.84 -6.77 -12.49
N SER A 44 14.62 -6.58 -13.01
CA SER A 44 14.39 -6.18 -14.40
C SER A 44 15.02 -4.83 -14.72
N THR A 45 14.87 -3.85 -13.83
CA THR A 45 15.41 -2.49 -14.00
C THR A 45 16.94 -2.51 -14.00
N VAL A 46 17.56 -3.23 -13.05
CA VAL A 46 19.02 -3.37 -12.97
C VAL A 46 19.57 -4.09 -14.20
N LEU A 47 18.97 -5.20 -14.61
CA LEU A 47 19.40 -5.92 -15.82
C LEU A 47 19.32 -5.04 -17.07
N HIS A 48 18.24 -4.27 -17.20
CA HIS A 48 18.10 -3.32 -18.31
C HIS A 48 19.21 -2.26 -18.28
N LEU A 49 19.44 -1.65 -17.12
CA LEU A 49 20.42 -0.59 -16.95
C LEU A 49 21.85 -1.07 -17.19
N VAL A 50 22.20 -2.26 -16.69
CA VAL A 50 23.50 -2.91 -16.92
C VAL A 50 23.70 -3.19 -18.42
N ASN A 51 22.71 -3.78 -19.10
CA ASN A 51 22.81 -4.05 -20.54
C ASN A 51 23.01 -2.77 -21.37
N ARG A 52 22.32 -1.69 -21.00
CA ARG A 52 22.45 -0.38 -21.65
C ARG A 52 23.77 0.31 -21.33
N ALA A 53 24.27 0.18 -20.10
CA ALA A 53 25.57 0.70 -19.69
C ALA A 53 26.72 -0.02 -20.41
N ILE A 54 26.68 -1.35 -20.52
CA ILE A 54 27.65 -2.15 -21.29
C ILE A 54 27.62 -1.74 -22.77
N SER A 55 26.43 -1.52 -23.31
CA SER A 55 26.26 -1.06 -24.69
C SER A 55 26.65 0.40 -24.92
N LYS A 56 26.99 1.15 -23.85
CA LYS A 56 27.26 2.60 -23.86
C LYS A 56 26.15 3.43 -24.53
N ARG A 57 24.91 2.95 -24.46
CA ARG A 57 23.72 3.58 -25.06
C ARG A 57 22.77 4.07 -23.96
N LEU A 58 23.33 4.75 -22.96
CA LEU A 58 22.54 5.45 -21.96
C LEU A 58 21.95 6.69 -22.62
N GLY A 59 20.63 6.85 -22.50
CA GLY A 59 19.90 7.98 -23.02
C GLY A 59 18.74 8.36 -22.09
N MET A 60 17.79 9.11 -22.65
CA MET A 60 16.63 9.58 -21.88
C MET A 60 15.70 8.44 -21.46
N ALA A 61 15.70 7.31 -22.17
CA ALA A 61 14.87 6.16 -21.83
C ALA A 61 15.23 5.57 -20.45
N GLU A 62 16.52 5.50 -20.12
CA GLU A 62 16.99 5.00 -18.84
C GLU A 62 16.67 5.95 -17.69
N PHE A 63 16.66 7.27 -17.95
CA PHE A 63 16.18 8.25 -16.99
C PHE A 63 14.70 8.01 -16.64
N PHE A 64 13.83 7.92 -17.66
CA PHE A 64 12.41 7.62 -17.43
C PHE A 64 12.20 6.27 -16.74
N LEU A 65 13.01 5.26 -17.05
CA LEU A 65 12.94 3.95 -16.39
C LEU A 65 13.26 4.06 -14.89
N ILE A 66 14.31 4.78 -14.51
CA ILE A 66 14.68 4.99 -13.11
C ILE A 66 13.60 5.80 -12.38
N THR A 67 13.08 6.86 -13.00
CA THR A 67 11.99 7.66 -12.43
C THR A 67 10.73 6.82 -12.22
N ALA A 68 10.34 6.02 -13.22
CA ALA A 68 9.18 5.14 -13.12
C ALA A 68 9.37 4.07 -12.02
N TRP A 69 10.56 3.50 -11.90
CA TRP A 69 10.88 2.56 -10.83
C TRP A 69 10.82 3.23 -9.44
N GLY A 70 11.34 4.45 -9.31
CA GLY A 70 11.23 5.24 -8.07
C GLY A 70 9.77 5.51 -7.67
N GLN A 71 8.93 5.91 -8.64
CA GLN A 71 7.51 6.14 -8.39
C GLN A 71 6.76 4.84 -8.04
N TYR A 72 7.12 3.73 -8.69
CA TYR A 72 6.60 2.42 -8.32
C TYR A 72 6.96 2.04 -6.88
N LEU A 73 8.20 2.28 -6.42
CA LEU A 73 8.59 2.04 -5.04
C LEU A 73 7.80 2.90 -4.05
N ALA A 74 7.64 4.19 -4.34
CA ALA A 74 6.84 5.10 -3.52
C ALA A 74 5.39 4.57 -3.38
N PHE A 75 4.79 4.16 -4.50
CA PHE A 75 3.47 3.55 -4.50
C PHE A 75 3.41 2.27 -3.64
N GLN A 76 4.42 1.39 -3.74
CA GLN A 76 4.45 0.17 -2.92
C GLN A 76 4.56 0.47 -1.42
N VAL A 77 5.26 1.52 -1.00
CA VAL A 77 5.30 1.94 0.42
C VAL A 77 3.91 2.34 0.91
N ILE A 78 3.13 3.04 0.09
CA ILE A 78 1.73 3.38 0.40
C ILE A 78 0.91 2.11 0.58
N VAL A 79 1.03 1.16 -0.35
CA VAL A 79 0.32 -0.13 -0.30
C VAL A 79 0.68 -0.90 0.97
N LEU A 80 1.96 -0.95 1.37
CA LEU A 80 2.41 -1.60 2.60
C LEU A 80 1.86 -0.93 3.86
N ARG A 81 1.76 0.40 3.88
CA ARG A 81 1.10 1.12 4.97
C ARG A 81 -0.39 0.79 5.05
N CYS A 82 -1.09 0.76 3.91
CA CYS A 82 -2.49 0.33 3.86
C CYS A 82 -2.70 -1.16 4.25
N ALA A 83 -1.71 -2.01 3.96
CA ALA A 83 -1.70 -3.41 4.36
C ALA A 83 -1.55 -3.59 5.88
N TYR A 84 -0.74 -2.73 6.52
CA TYR A 84 -0.56 -2.70 7.97
C TYR A 84 -1.78 -2.12 8.68
N PHE A 85 -2.31 -1.00 8.18
CA PHE A 85 -3.45 -0.31 8.75
C PHE A 85 -4.32 0.33 7.64
N PRO A 86 -5.61 -0.02 7.51
CA PRO A 86 -6.45 -0.74 8.45
C PRO A 86 -6.34 -2.27 8.27
N GLY A 87 -5.72 -2.74 7.19
CA GLY A 87 -5.56 -4.16 6.88
C GLY A 87 -6.26 -4.52 5.58
N ILE A 88 -5.49 -4.94 4.57
CA ILE A 88 -6.04 -5.39 3.29
C ILE A 88 -6.93 -6.63 3.50
N GLY A 89 -8.15 -6.57 2.99
CA GLY A 89 -9.09 -7.69 2.98
C GLY A 89 -9.98 -7.83 4.23
N ARG A 90 -10.09 -6.76 5.03
CA ARG A 90 -11.09 -6.58 6.10
C ARG A 90 -12.14 -5.56 5.65
N ASN A 91 -13.40 -5.80 5.98
CA ASN A 91 -14.46 -4.84 5.66
C ASN A 91 -14.48 -3.70 6.66
N GLN A 92 -15.09 -2.57 6.29
CA GLN A 92 -15.17 -1.40 7.18
C GLN A 92 -15.88 -1.70 8.51
N TRP A 93 -16.78 -2.68 8.53
CA TRP A 93 -17.44 -3.16 9.75
C TRP A 93 -16.59 -4.11 10.61
N ASP A 94 -15.38 -4.49 10.18
CA ASP A 94 -14.44 -5.33 10.95
C ASP A 94 -13.35 -4.49 11.67
N PHE A 95 -13.43 -3.16 11.60
CA PHE A 95 -12.53 -2.22 12.31
C PHE A 95 -13.26 -1.50 13.43
N ARG A 96 -12.54 -1.13 14.50
CA ARG A 96 -13.12 -0.29 15.55
C ARG A 96 -13.16 1.17 15.08
N LEU A 97 -14.20 1.90 15.46
CA LEU A 97 -14.37 3.30 15.07
C LEU A 97 -13.20 4.19 15.54
N ARG A 98 -12.58 3.87 16.68
CA ARG A 98 -11.39 4.57 17.21
C ARG A 98 -10.14 4.49 16.31
N ASP A 99 -10.05 3.46 15.47
CA ASP A 99 -8.91 3.20 14.59
C ASP A 99 -9.07 3.98 13.26
N LEU A 100 -10.26 4.54 12.99
CA LEU A 100 -10.57 5.24 11.75
C LEU A 100 -9.85 6.60 11.56
N PRO A 101 -9.67 7.44 12.60
CA PRO A 101 -9.00 8.74 12.45
C PRO A 101 -7.52 8.60 12.06
N GLU A 102 -6.83 7.58 12.58
CA GLU A 102 -5.43 7.28 12.24
C GLU A 102 -5.31 6.82 10.78
N PHE A 103 -6.28 6.03 10.30
CA PHE A 103 -6.35 5.61 8.90
C PHE A 103 -6.55 6.80 7.95
N LEU A 104 -7.45 7.73 8.31
CA LEU A 104 -7.72 8.91 7.51
C LEU A 104 -6.53 9.90 7.51
N HIS A 105 -5.81 10.03 8.63
CA HIS A 105 -4.63 10.89 8.71
C HIS A 105 -3.46 10.41 7.84
N VAL A 106 -3.23 9.10 7.73
CA VAL A 106 -2.20 8.55 6.82
C VAL A 106 -2.51 8.89 5.36
N ARG A 107 -3.79 8.93 4.96
CA ARG A 107 -4.18 9.41 3.62
C ARG A 107 -4.00 10.92 3.47
N ALA A 108 -4.38 11.71 4.47
CA ALA A 108 -4.29 13.17 4.42
C ALA A 108 -2.83 13.64 4.27
N LEU A 109 -1.90 13.07 5.04
CA LEU A 109 -0.46 13.39 4.93
C LEU A 109 0.15 13.03 3.57
N LEU A 110 -0.35 11.97 2.91
CA LEU A 110 0.09 11.57 1.58
C LEU A 110 -0.45 12.48 0.47
N ILE A 111 -1.69 12.93 0.61
CA ILE A 111 -2.31 13.87 -0.33
C ILE A 111 -1.68 15.26 -0.17
N ASP A 112 -1.41 15.71 1.05
CA ASP A 112 -0.76 17.00 1.28
C ASP A 112 0.68 17.02 0.74
N SER A 113 1.41 15.90 0.73
CA SER A 113 2.74 15.82 0.12
C SER A 113 2.75 15.87 -1.42
N GLU A 114 1.61 15.60 -2.07
CA GLU A 114 1.47 15.64 -3.54
C GLU A 114 0.90 16.97 -4.04
N ILE A 115 0.27 17.79 -3.19
CA ILE A 115 -0.35 19.07 -3.57
C ILE A 115 0.65 20.25 -3.51
N PHE A 116 1.82 20.08 -2.88
CA PHE A 116 2.86 21.12 -2.78
C PHE A 116 4.03 20.98 -3.76
N HIS A 117 3.86 20.28 -4.88
CA HIS A 117 4.81 20.29 -6.00
C HIS A 117 4.16 20.67 -7.33
#